data_AF-A0A0F8WJB4-F1
#
_entry.id   AF-A0A0F8WJB4-F1
#
_cell.length_a   1.000
_cell.length_b   1.000
_cell.length_c   1.000
_cell.angle_alpha   90.00
_cell.angle_beta   90.00
_cell.angle_gamma   90.00
#
_symmetry.space_group_name_H-M   'P 1'
#
loop_
_entity.id
_entity.type
_entity.pdbx_description
1 polymer ?
#
loop_
_entity_poly.entity_id
_entity_poly.type
_entity_poly.pdbx_seq_one_letter_code
_entity_poly.pdbx_strand_id
1 'polypeptide(L)'
;MADVDLLTQARERRDRLLEVAVKTAGKGRTALGDDSRLHLETVSMDPVVGVTGIDEMLGGGWRRGRMGMVIGEASMGKTLFTQWVIRAFQAKGYLCGFIDPEKTYDEEWFKATGVNTE
;
A
#
# COMPACT_ATOMS: atom_id res chain seq x y z
N MET A 1 15.91 -16.02 -35.80
CA MET A 1 14.59 -15.94 -36.46
C MET A 1 13.55 -16.94 -35.91
N ALA A 2 13.89 -17.83 -34.94
CA ALA A 2 12.96 -18.79 -34.32
C ALA A 2 12.40 -18.36 -32.95
N ASP A 3 12.97 -17.31 -32.33
CA ASP A 3 12.64 -16.89 -30.95
C ASP A 3 11.36 -16.05 -30.85
N VAL A 4 10.98 -15.38 -31.94
CA VAL A 4 9.77 -14.53 -32.01
C VAL A 4 8.49 -15.38 -32.01
N ASP A 5 8.57 -16.61 -32.50
CA ASP A 5 7.45 -17.54 -32.59
C ASP A 5 7.07 -18.09 -31.19
N LEU A 6 8.05 -18.49 -30.39
CA LEU A 6 7.83 -19.00 -29.03
C LEU A 6 7.21 -17.96 -28.09
N LEU A 7 7.70 -16.72 -28.12
CA LEU A 7 7.14 -15.63 -27.32
C LEU A 7 5.70 -15.29 -27.72
N THR A 8 5.40 -15.38 -29.01
CA THR A 8 4.03 -15.15 -29.53
C THR A 8 3.10 -16.27 -29.07
N GLN A 9 3.50 -17.53 -29.23
CA GLN A 9 2.73 -18.69 -28.75
C GLN A 9 2.52 -18.68 -27.22
N ALA A 10 3.53 -18.24 -26.45
CA ALA A 10 3.43 -18.11 -25.00
C ALA A 10 2.40 -17.03 -24.59
N ARG A 11 2.38 -15.88 -25.28
CA ARG A 11 1.38 -14.81 -25.05
C ARG A 11 -0.04 -15.30 -25.36
N GLU A 12 -0.24 -15.96 -26.49
CA GLU A 12 -1.55 -16.53 -26.84
C GLU A 12 -2.04 -17.58 -25.84
N ARG A 13 -1.15 -18.44 -25.34
CA ARG A 13 -1.48 -19.41 -24.28
C ARG A 13 -1.86 -18.71 -22.98
N ARG A 14 -1.09 -17.69 -22.57
CA ARG A 14 -1.42 -16.86 -21.39
C ARG A 14 -2.80 -16.22 -21.54
N ASP A 15 -3.10 -15.63 -22.70
CA ASP A 15 -4.36 -14.92 -22.92
C ASP A 15 -5.57 -15.87 -22.86
N ARG A 16 -5.45 -17.05 -23.48
CA ARG A 16 -6.46 -18.12 -23.35
C ARG A 16 -6.65 -18.59 -21.90
N LEU A 17 -5.56 -18.75 -21.15
CA LEU A 17 -5.63 -19.13 -19.73
C LEU A 17 -6.29 -18.04 -18.89
N LEU A 18 -6.00 -16.77 -19.15
CA LEU A 18 -6.66 -15.65 -18.48
C LEU A 18 -8.16 -15.62 -18.77
N GLU A 19 -8.60 -15.89 -20.01
CA GLU A 19 -10.03 -15.98 -20.33
C GLU A 19 -10.74 -17.10 -19.55
N VAL A 20 -10.14 -18.29 -19.47
CA VAL A 20 -10.69 -19.43 -18.72
C VAL A 20 -10.74 -19.10 -17.22
N ALA A 21 -9.67 -18.51 -16.70
CA ALA A 21 -9.61 -18.06 -15.31
C ALA A 21 -10.72 -17.05 -15.03
N VAL A 22 -10.95 -16.07 -15.92
CA VAL A 22 -11.96 -15.00 -15.72
C VAL A 22 -13.36 -15.58 -15.71
N LYS A 23 -13.65 -16.54 -16.60
CA LYS A 23 -14.94 -17.23 -16.62
C LYS A 23 -15.18 -18.06 -15.35
N THR A 24 -14.13 -18.67 -14.80
CA THR A 24 -14.26 -19.62 -13.67
C THR A 24 -14.25 -18.91 -12.32
N ALA A 25 -13.32 -17.97 -12.12
CA ALA A 25 -13.15 -17.26 -10.87
C ALA A 25 -13.97 -15.95 -10.80
N GLY A 26 -14.38 -15.40 -11.94
CA GLY A 26 -15.03 -14.09 -12.03
C GLY A 26 -14.03 -12.95 -12.30
N LYS A 27 -14.51 -11.92 -13.00
CA LYS A 27 -13.72 -10.74 -13.40
C LYS A 27 -13.11 -10.05 -12.17
N GLY A 28 -11.79 -9.84 -12.17
CA GLY A 28 -11.04 -9.22 -11.06
C GLY A 28 -10.38 -10.20 -10.07
N ARG A 29 -10.64 -11.51 -10.13
CA ARG A 29 -10.01 -12.51 -9.24
C ARG A 29 -8.81 -13.24 -9.86
N THR A 30 -8.49 -12.92 -11.11
CA THR A 30 -7.59 -13.71 -11.96
C THR A 30 -6.27 -13.02 -12.25
N ALA A 31 -6.27 -11.69 -12.20
CA ALA A 31 -5.08 -10.87 -12.15
C ALA A 31 -4.97 -10.28 -10.73
N LEU A 32 -3.76 -10.27 -10.18
CA LEU A 32 -3.50 -9.69 -8.87
C LEU A 32 -3.82 -8.19 -8.94
N GLY A 33 -4.84 -7.74 -8.22
CA GLY A 33 -5.19 -6.31 -8.12
C GLY A 33 -6.21 -5.76 -9.12
N ASP A 34 -6.85 -6.59 -9.97
CA ASP A 34 -7.79 -6.15 -11.03
C ASP A 34 -9.25 -6.03 -10.57
N ASP A 35 -9.56 -6.38 -9.31
CA ASP A 35 -10.92 -6.21 -8.78
C ASP A 35 -11.18 -4.73 -8.49
N SER A 36 -12.19 -4.14 -9.15
CA SER A 36 -12.67 -2.76 -8.92
C SER A 36 -12.89 -2.41 -7.44
N ARG A 37 -13.25 -3.38 -6.59
CA ARG A 37 -13.42 -3.21 -5.13
C ARG A 37 -12.10 -3.01 -4.37
N LEU A 38 -10.96 -3.22 -5.03
CA LEU A 38 -9.62 -2.94 -4.52
C LEU A 38 -9.22 -1.49 -4.78
N HIS A 39 -9.96 -0.74 -5.60
CA HIS A 39 -9.77 0.70 -5.81
C HIS A 39 -10.39 1.47 -4.66
N LEU A 40 -9.76 1.34 -3.50
CA LEU A 40 -10.09 2.10 -2.31
C LEU A 40 -9.37 3.45 -2.36
N GLU A 41 -9.86 4.39 -1.55
CA GLU A 41 -9.14 5.62 -1.30
C GLU A 41 -7.75 5.30 -0.78
N THR A 42 -6.74 5.82 -1.49
CA THR A 42 -5.34 5.70 -1.12
C THR A 42 -4.83 7.06 -0.70
N VAL A 43 -4.21 7.12 0.48
CA VAL A 43 -3.62 8.33 1.04
C VAL A 43 -2.11 8.25 0.83
N SER A 44 -1.63 9.07 -0.10
CA SER A 44 -0.21 9.26 -0.37
C SER A 44 0.50 9.84 0.86
N MET A 45 1.69 9.32 1.15
CA MET A 45 2.58 9.80 2.20
C MET A 45 3.69 10.70 1.62
N ASP A 46 3.68 11.03 0.33
CA ASP A 46 4.55 12.03 -0.31
C ASP A 46 3.99 13.45 -0.10
N PRO A 47 4.80 14.48 0.20
CA PRO A 47 6.25 14.46 0.41
C PRO A 47 6.65 14.22 1.87
N VAL A 48 5.71 13.77 2.71
CA VAL A 48 5.92 13.54 4.15
C VAL A 48 7.06 12.55 4.40
N VAL A 49 7.28 11.62 3.47
CA VAL A 49 8.28 10.56 3.56
C VAL A 49 9.53 10.94 2.78
N GLY A 50 10.68 11.03 3.48
CA GLY A 50 12.01 11.20 2.86
C GLY A 50 12.52 9.96 2.09
N VAL A 51 11.63 9.02 1.77
CA VAL A 51 11.92 7.76 1.07
C VAL A 51 11.12 7.73 -0.22
N THR A 52 11.79 8.08 -1.32
CA THR A 52 11.22 8.03 -2.66
C THR A 52 10.78 6.61 -3.00
N GLY A 53 9.57 6.46 -3.56
CA GLY A 53 9.08 5.18 -4.10
C GLY A 53 8.22 4.33 -3.16
N ILE A 54 8.07 4.68 -1.87
CA ILE A 54 7.18 3.93 -0.96
C ILE A 54 5.73 3.97 -1.44
N ASP A 55 5.23 5.15 -1.83
CA ASP A 55 3.88 5.28 -2.34
C ASP A 55 3.68 4.46 -3.62
N GLU A 56 4.68 4.43 -4.51
CA GLU A 56 4.65 3.60 -5.72
C GLU A 56 4.56 2.10 -5.37
N MET A 57 5.37 1.63 -4.42
CA MET A 57 5.35 0.25 -3.93
C MET A 57 3.98 -0.15 -3.34
N LEU A 58 3.27 0.79 -2.73
CA LEU A 58 1.93 0.57 -2.15
C LEU A 58 0.79 0.78 -3.17
N GLY A 59 1.11 1.26 -4.37
CA GLY A 59 0.14 1.59 -5.41
C GLY A 59 -0.58 2.92 -5.18
N GLY A 60 0.16 3.96 -4.81
CA GLY A 60 -0.29 5.34 -4.59
C GLY A 60 -0.33 5.79 -3.12
N GLY A 61 0.16 4.97 -2.18
CA GLY A 61 0.15 5.25 -0.73
C GLY A 61 -0.64 4.23 0.11
N TRP A 62 -1.01 4.62 1.33
CA TRP A 62 -1.69 3.73 2.28
C TRP A 62 -3.20 3.69 2.06
N ARG A 63 -3.80 2.49 2.07
CA ARG A 63 -5.22 2.30 1.73
C ARG A 63 -6.14 2.55 2.93
N ARG A 64 -7.13 3.40 2.75
CA ARG A 64 -8.21 3.61 3.73
C ARG A 64 -9.26 2.49 3.62
N GLY A 65 -9.88 2.15 4.75
CA GLY A 65 -10.90 1.10 4.81
C GLY A 65 -10.35 -0.34 4.78
N ARG A 66 -9.04 -0.51 4.96
CA ARG A 66 -8.37 -1.80 5.09
C ARG A 66 -7.42 -1.81 6.28
N MET A 67 -7.15 -3.00 6.79
CA MET A 67 -6.06 -3.24 7.71
C MET A 67 -4.77 -3.39 6.89
N GLY A 68 -3.75 -2.61 7.23
CA GLY A 68 -2.38 -2.82 6.77
C GLY A 68 -1.51 -3.16 7.96
N MET A 69 -0.41 -3.88 7.71
CA MET A 69 0.47 -4.39 8.74
C MET A 69 1.92 -4.11 8.35
N VAL A 70 2.68 -3.51 9.27
CA VAL A 70 4.11 -3.24 9.12
C VAL A 70 4.86 -4.12 10.10
N ILE A 71 5.74 -4.99 9.58
CA ILE A 71 6.47 -5.98 10.39
C ILE A 71 7.97 -5.74 10.23
N GLY A 72 8.72 -5.97 11.30
CA GLY A 72 10.17 -5.87 11.33
C GLY A 72 10.69 -5.96 12.77
N GLU A 73 12.01 -6.15 12.91
CA GLU A 73 12.67 -6.15 14.22
C GLU A 73 12.61 -4.79 14.91
N ALA A 74 12.98 -4.76 16.20
CA ALA A 74 13.10 -3.51 16.95
C ALA A 74 14.00 -2.51 16.20
N SER A 75 13.66 -1.22 16.29
CA SER A 75 14.41 -0.13 15.66
C SER A 75 14.47 -0.12 14.11
N MET A 76 13.66 -0.94 13.41
CA MET A 76 13.51 -0.86 11.94
C MET A 76 12.58 0.27 11.44
N GLY A 77 12.20 1.22 12.30
CA GLY A 77 11.37 2.36 11.91
C GLY A 77 9.87 2.07 11.77
N LYS A 78 9.35 0.98 12.34
CA LYS A 78 7.90 0.66 12.31
C LYS A 78 7.03 1.78 12.85
N THR A 79 7.33 2.26 14.06
CA THR A 79 6.59 3.35 14.71
C THR A 79 6.76 4.67 13.96
N LEU A 80 7.94 4.92 13.38
CA LEU A 80 8.18 6.08 12.53
C LEU A 80 7.32 6.02 11.26
N PHE A 81 7.23 4.86 10.61
CA PHE A 81 6.35 4.66 9.47
C PHE A 81 4.88 4.87 9.84
N THR A 82 4.43 4.38 10.99
CA THR A 82 3.08 4.63 11.50
C THR A 82 2.81 6.13 11.69
N GLN A 83 3.78 6.89 12.18
CA GLN A 83 3.65 8.36 12.32
C GLN A 83 3.49 9.05 10.96
N TRP A 84 4.24 8.62 9.93
CA TRP A 84 4.07 9.14 8.57
C TRP A 84 2.67 8.87 8.01
N VAL A 85 2.13 7.67 8.24
CA VAL A 85 0.74 7.35 7.87
C VAL A 85 -0.23 8.26 8.63
N ILE A 86 -0.07 8.42 9.95
CA ILE A 86 -0.94 9.31 10.76
C ILE A 86 -0.94 10.73 10.21
N ARG A 87 0.25 11.32 10.01
CA ARG A 87 0.40 12.67 9.44
C ARG A 87 -0.27 12.80 8.08
N ALA A 88 -0.08 11.83 7.19
CA ALA A 88 -0.66 11.86 5.85
C ALA A 88 -2.20 11.85 5.90
N PHE A 89 -2.79 11.07 6.81
CA PHE A 89 -4.24 11.04 7.03
C PHE A 89 -4.75 12.33 7.69
N GLN A 90 -4.04 12.87 8.68
CA GLN A 90 -4.38 14.17 9.29
C GLN A 90 -4.36 15.31 8.28
N ALA A 91 -3.39 15.32 7.35
CA ALA A 91 -3.33 16.29 6.26
C ALA A 91 -4.54 16.23 5.31
N LYS A 92 -5.26 15.10 5.28
CA LYS A 92 -6.54 14.92 4.56
C LYS A 92 -7.77 15.25 5.42
N GLY A 93 -7.57 15.73 6.65
CA GLY A 93 -8.64 16.07 7.58
C GLY A 93 -9.21 14.88 8.37
N TYR A 94 -8.52 13.73 8.37
CA TYR A 94 -8.95 12.59 9.18
C TYR A 94 -8.52 12.72 10.64
N LEU A 95 -9.40 12.30 11.55
CA LEU A 95 -9.05 12.07 12.94
C LEU A 95 -8.33 10.71 13.06
N CYS A 96 -7.17 10.72 13.70
CA CYS A 96 -6.34 9.53 13.88
C CYS A 96 -6.19 9.20 15.37
N GLY A 97 -6.17 7.91 15.71
CA GLY A 97 -5.87 7.43 17.05
C GLY A 97 -4.59 6.60 17.06
N PHE A 98 -3.81 6.74 18.11
CA PHE A 98 -2.61 5.92 18.34
C PHE A 98 -2.81 5.12 19.64
N ILE A 99 -2.79 3.79 19.53
CA ILE A 99 -2.95 2.88 20.67
C ILE A 99 -1.60 2.23 20.91
N ASP A 100 -1.01 2.52 22.07
CA ASP A 100 0.35 2.12 22.39
C ASP A 100 0.43 1.28 23.67
N PRO A 101 0.41 -0.05 23.55
CA PRO A 101 0.61 -0.93 24.68
C PRO A 101 2.08 -0.95 25.17
N GLU A 102 3.04 -0.51 24.34
CA GLU A 102 4.47 -0.53 24.67
C GLU A 102 4.91 0.68 25.48
N LYS A 103 4.06 1.71 25.61
CA LYS A 103 4.34 2.98 26.33
C LYS A 103 5.59 3.69 25.79
N THR A 104 5.70 3.72 24.47
CA THR A 104 6.77 4.35 23.69
C THR A 104 6.38 5.72 23.12
N TYR A 105 5.13 6.14 23.28
CA TYR A 105 4.65 7.45 22.85
C TYR A 105 5.46 8.59 23.49
N ASP A 106 5.93 9.48 22.63
CA ASP A 106 6.63 10.71 22.97
C ASP A 106 6.07 11.85 22.10
N GLU A 107 5.48 12.86 22.75
CA GLU A 107 4.78 13.94 22.05
C GLU A 107 5.74 14.79 21.20
N GLU A 108 6.94 15.07 21.70
CA GLU A 108 7.94 15.86 20.99
C GLU A 108 8.37 15.16 19.69
N TRP A 109 8.60 13.85 19.75
CA TRP A 109 8.94 13.04 18.59
C TRP A 109 7.80 12.97 17.56
N PHE A 110 6.56 12.79 18.02
CA PHE A 110 5.39 12.78 17.13
C PHE A 110 5.22 14.14 16.43
N LYS A 111 5.36 15.26 17.16
CA LYS A 111 5.34 16.59 16.56
C LYS A 111 6.49 16.79 15.57
N ALA A 112 7.69 16.28 15.86
CA ALA A 112 8.85 16.38 14.98
C ALA A 112 8.65 15.66 13.63
N THR A 113 7.87 14.58 13.60
CA THR A 113 7.49 13.90 12.35
C THR A 113 6.32 14.59 11.62
N GLY A 114 5.73 15.61 12.24
CA GLY A 114 4.65 16.45 11.74
C GLY A 114 3.25 15.89 12.02
N VAL A 115 3.12 14.97 12.98
CA VAL A 115 1.82 14.55 13.50
C VAL A 115 1.23 15.69 14.32
N ASN A 116 -0.03 16.02 14.07
CA ASN A 116 -0.79 16.88 14.97
C ASN A 116 -1.22 16.06 16.20
N THR A 117 -0.75 16.44 17.38
CA THR A 117 -1.07 15.76 18.65
C THR A 117 -2.18 16.45 19.44
N GLU A 118 -2.72 17.56 18.92
CA GLU A 118 -3.89 18.29 19.44
C GLU A 118 -5.17 17.87 18.71
#